data_AF-H8GLN0-F1
#
_entry.id   AF-H8GLN0-F1
#
_cell.length_a   1.000
_cell.length_b   1.000
_cell.length_c   1.000
_cell.angle_alpha   90.00
_cell.angle_beta   90.00
_cell.angle_gamma   90.00
#
_symmetry.space_group_name_H-M   'P 1'
#
loop_
_entity.id
_entity.type
_entity.pdbx_description
1 polymer ?
#
loop_
_entity_poly.entity_id
_entity_poly.type
_entity_poly.pdbx_seq_one_letter_code
_entity_poly.pdbx_strand_id
1 'polypeptide(L)' 'MMMNMPNIFQVFILGLFLFLPVCLIYRKAGFHPAWAALVFLPVFGMLLVFLQLAFLPWPNRRSELERKL' A
#
# COMPACT_ATOMS: atom_id res chain seq x y z
N MET A 1 -31.68 8.24 13.07
CA MET A 1 -30.52 7.65 12.36
C MET A 1 -29.27 8.10 13.10
N MET A 2 -28.61 7.22 13.84
CA MET A 2 -27.38 7.59 14.57
C MET A 2 -26.22 7.68 13.56
N MET A 3 -25.78 8.89 13.23
CA MET A 3 -24.48 9.08 12.60
C MET A 3 -23.42 8.75 13.66
N ASN A 4 -22.90 7.53 13.67
CA ASN A 4 -21.70 7.20 14.42
C ASN A 4 -20.53 7.94 13.77
N MET A 5 -20.28 9.17 14.21
CA MET A 5 -19.08 9.91 13.83
C MET A 5 -17.88 9.15 14.39
N PRO A 6 -17.04 8.55 13.54
CA PRO A 6 -15.93 7.74 14.02
C PRO A 6 -14.98 8.64 14.81
N ASN A 7 -14.55 8.18 15.99
CA ASN A 7 -13.55 8.88 16.77
C ASN A 7 -12.26 9.00 15.96
N ILE A 8 -11.56 10.12 16.07
CA ILE A 8 -10.29 10.37 15.36
C ILE A 8 -9.29 9.21 15.56
N PHE A 9 -9.27 8.65 16.77
CA PHE A 9 -8.45 7.48 17.11
C PHE A 9 -8.78 6.24 16.28
N GLN A 10 -10.07 5.98 16.02
CA GLN A 10 -10.52 4.85 15.20
C GLN A 10 -10.12 5.02 13.74
N VAL A 11 -10.24 6.25 13.21
CA VAL A 11 -9.79 6.60 11.85
C VAL A 11 -8.27 6.40 11.73
N PHE A 12 -7.52 6.81 12.74
CA PHE A 12 -6.07 6.65 12.78
C PHE A 12 -5.64 5.18 12.81
N ILE A 13 -6.27 4.34 13.66
CA ILE A 13 -6.00 2.90 13.70
C ILE A 13 -6.31 2.25 12.35
N LEU A 14 -7.45 2.59 11.74
CA LEU A 14 -7.83 2.06 10.43
C LEU A 14 -6.80 2.43 9.36
N GLY A 15 -6.34 3.69 9.37
CA GLY A 15 -5.27 4.17 8.49
C GLY A 15 -3.98 3.37 8.67
N LEU A 16 -3.53 3.16 9.91
CA LEU A 16 -2.35 2.34 10.22
C LEU A 16 -2.51 0.88 9.79
N PHE A 17 -3.69 0.31 10.03
CA PHE A 17 -4.00 -1.07 9.68
C PHE A 17 -3.92 -1.31 8.17
N LEU A 18 -4.21 -0.29 7.35
CA LEU A 18 -4.04 -0.34 5.89
C LEU A 18 -2.62 0.02 5.46
N PHE A 19 -2.00 1.02 6.08
CA PHE A 19 -0.69 1.53 5.70
C PHE A 19 0.44 0.54 5.94
N LEU A 20 0.48 -0.10 7.12
CA LEU A 20 1.50 -1.08 7.48
C LEU A 20 1.62 -2.24 6.48
N PRO A 21 0.55 -2.99 6.16
CA PRO A 21 0.65 -4.11 5.22
C PRO A 21 1.00 -3.65 3.81
N VAL A 22 0.46 -2.50 3.37
CA VAL A 22 0.80 -1.96 2.05
C VAL A 22 2.29 -1.59 1.98
N CYS A 23 2.84 -0.97 3.01
CA CYS A 23 4.26 -0.67 3.10
C CYS A 23 5.13 -1.93 3.01
N LEU A 24 4.73 -3.03 3.67
CA LEU A 24 5.40 -4.33 3.56
C LEU A 24 5.29 -4.92 2.14
N ILE A 25 4.15 -4.78 1.46
CA ILE A 25 3.96 -5.23 0.07
C ILE A 25 4.89 -4.47 -0.87
N TYR A 26 4.96 -3.14 -0.77
CA TYR A 26 5.87 -2.32 -1.61
C TYR A 26 7.33 -2.75 -1.42
N ARG A 27 7.78 -2.95 -0.17
CA ARG A 27 9.13 -3.45 0.12
C ARG A 27 9.39 -4.83 -0.49
N LYS A 28 8.44 -5.76 -0.40
CA LYS A 28 8.57 -7.12 -0.96
C LYS A 28 8.54 -7.14 -2.49
N ALA A 29 7.75 -6.28 -3.10
CA ALA A 29 7.70 -6.14 -4.55
C ALA A 29 9.00 -5.50 -5.11
N GLY A 30 9.76 -4.78 -4.27
CA GLY A 30 10.98 -4.07 -4.66
C GLY A 30 10.73 -2.60 -5.02
N PHE A 31 9.57 -2.06 -4.66
CA PHE A 31 9.22 -0.66 -4.82
C PHE A 31 9.55 0.16 -3.56
N HIS A 32 9.64 1.48 -3.71
CA HIS A 32 9.91 2.37 -2.59
C HIS A 32 8.72 2.44 -1.61
N PRO A 33 8.90 2.25 -0.29
CA PRO A 33 7.81 2.19 0.68
C PRO A 33 6.98 3.48 0.79
N ALA A 34 7.53 4.62 0.38
CA ALA A 34 6.79 5.90 0.37
C ALA A 34 5.52 5.86 -0.49
N TRP A 35 5.47 5.00 -1.52
CA TRP A 35 4.27 4.83 -2.34
C TRP A 35 3.07 4.27 -1.54
N ALA A 36 3.33 3.58 -0.42
CA ALA A 36 2.26 3.14 0.48
C ALA A 36 1.46 4.32 1.07
N ALA A 37 2.01 5.54 1.11
CA ALA A 37 1.29 6.72 1.59
C ALA A 37 0.06 7.07 0.73
N LEU A 38 -0.02 6.55 -0.51
CA LEU A 38 -1.19 6.70 -1.36
C LEU A 38 -2.48 6.19 -0.69
N VAL A 39 -2.41 5.23 0.24
CA VAL A 39 -3.60 4.72 0.95
C VAL A 39 -4.33 5.80 1.77
N PHE A 40 -3.65 6.89 2.14
CA PHE A 40 -4.25 8.02 2.84
C PHE A 40 -5.05 8.93 1.92
N LEU A 41 -4.96 8.74 0.60
CA LEU A 41 -5.79 9.47 -0.35
C LEU A 41 -7.23 8.94 -0.25
N PRO A 42 -8.20 9.76 0.20
CA PRO A 42 -9.57 9.30 0.36
C PRO A 42 -10.15 8.87 -0.98
N VAL A 43 -11.00 7.85 -0.97
CA VAL A 43 -11.70 7.27 -2.13
C VAL A 43 -10.78 6.51 -3.11
N PHE A 44 -9.64 7.06 -3.50
CA PHE A 44 -8.81 6.54 -4.60
C PHE A 44 -7.51 5.87 -4.17
N GLY A 45 -7.04 6.09 -2.95
CA GLY A 45 -5.71 5.67 -2.51
C GLY A 45 -5.43 4.19 -2.70
N MET A 46 -6.38 3.36 -2.28
CA MET A 46 -6.27 1.91 -2.40
C MET A 46 -6.36 1.43 -3.86
N LEU A 47 -7.21 2.07 -4.66
CA LEU A 47 -7.34 1.77 -6.09
C LEU A 47 -6.05 2.09 -6.84
N LEU A 48 -5.41 3.23 -6.55
CA LEU A 48 -4.11 3.60 -7.13
C LEU A 48 -3.01 2.62 -6.75
N VAL A 49 -2.97 2.17 -5.49
CA VAL A 49 -2.03 1.14 -5.03
C VAL A 49 -2.22 -0.16 -5.82
N PHE A 50 -3.46 -0.62 -5.97
CA PHE A 50 -3.73 -1.84 -6.73
C PHE A 50 -3.41 -1.69 -8.21
N LEU A 51 -3.76 -0.55 -8.82
CA LEU A 51 -3.44 -0.27 -10.21
C LEU A 51 -1.92 -0.27 -10.42
N GLN A 52 -1.17 0.42 -9.56
CA GLN A 52 0.28 0.44 -9.63
C GLN A 52 0.88 -0.96 -9.49
N LEU A 53 0.45 -1.74 -8.49
CA LEU A 53 0.98 -3.08 -8.26
C LEU A 53 0.60 -4.10 -9.35
N ALA A 54 -0.55 -3.91 -10.02
CA ALA A 54 -1.03 -4.80 -11.08
C ALA A 54 -0.34 -4.54 -12.42
N PHE A 55 -0.08 -3.27 -12.76
CA PHE A 55 0.47 -2.89 -14.06
C PHE A 55 1.99 -2.72 -14.08
N LEU A 56 2.65 -2.44 -12.95
CA LEU A 56 4.11 -2.32 -12.93
C LEU A 56 4.77 -3.69 -12.71
N PRO A 57 5.83 -4.02 -13.47
CA PRO A 57 6.60 -5.23 -13.24
C PRO A 57 7.33 -5.12 -11.89
N TRP A 58 7.32 -6.19 -11.10
CA TRP A 58 7.89 -6.19 -9.77
C TRP A 58 9.43 -6.18 -9.83
N PRO A 59 10.12 -5.13 -9.34
CA PRO A 59 11.58 -5.03 -9.43
C PRO A 59 12.31 -6.22 -8.83
N ASN A 60 11.76 -6.81 -7.76
CA ASN A 60 12.42 -7.92 -7.06
C ASN A 60 12.55 -9.19 -7.92
N ARG A 61 11.69 -9.41 -8.93
CA ARG A 61 11.85 -10.55 -9.87
C ARG A 61 13.12 -10.46 -10.70
N ARG A 62 13.61 -9.25 -10.99
CA ARG A 62 14.84 -9.04 -11.78
C ARG A 62 16.08 -9.50 -11.00
N SER A 63 16.11 -9.21 -9.70
CA SER A 63 17.22 -9.62 -8.81
C SER A 63 17.34 -11.14 -8.62
N GLU A 64 16.25 -11.88 -8.80
CA GLU A 64 16.26 -13.35 -8.72
C GLU A 64 16.76 -13.98 -10.02
N LEU A 65 16.37 -13.42 -11.17
CA LEU A 65 16.87 -13.86 -12.48
C LEU A 65 18.36 -13.56 -12.65
N GLU A 66 18.84 -12.39 -12.24
CA GLU A 66 20.27 -12.03 -12.30
C GLU A 66 21.14 -12.81 -11.30
N ARG A 67 20.57 -13.30 -10.17
CA ARG A 67 21.30 -14.16 -9.23
C ARG A 67 21.40 -15.63 -9.65
N LYS A 68 20.54 -16.08 -10.57
CA LYS A 68 20.51 -17.47 -11.07
C LYS A 68 21.31 -17.64 -12.35
N LEU A 69 21.83 -16.56 -12.93
CA LEU A 69 22.72 -16.53 -14.09
C LEU A 69 24.18 -16.48 -13.62
#